data_AF-G0M7R1-F1
#
_entry.id   AF-G0M7R1-F1
#
_cell.length_a   1.000
_cell.length_b   1.000
_cell.length_c   1.000
_cell.angle_alpha   90.00
_cell.angle_beta   90.00
_cell.angle_gamma   90.00
#
_symmetry.space_group_name_H-M   'P 1'
#
loop_
_entity.id
_entity.type
_entity.pdbx_description
1 polymer ?
#
loop_
_entity_poly.entity_id
_entity_poly.type
_entity_poly.pdbx_seq_one_letter_code
_entity_poly.pdbx_strand_id
1 'polypeptide(L)'
;MSTSQTNYMLAAKVVILLALITTVYVTLLITRPVIRDNATMVIAPKSRDVRAEQVRLFALNEIVRANSHDLPPRRKNISAKALCKQKSTCAPHNRRYETMLRVSPQYKMVNCVVQKSMSTMMTGTMCYLYNETSYEESGRTFDDEFSTRFCKDKNEFHSVNDVRDAFNISYVKTDWSFSMITRDPIDRFVSGYVDRCVRLLQKNATSQCNGCGLNMTCFIESEYKHLMEISFKRRTRRTMEDAHFFPQVWHCDLNEEMEFYEFIQYSSNAEDRMMPQLKDLMQRQKVPRRSIDFIRNQLYKKSSHSTTGTPAKRFYYSRLMKSPYLLEFIVKMFYYDFLQLHYELPPGF
;
A
#
# COMPACT_ATOMS: atom_id res chain seq x y z
N MET A 1 -11.57 28.18 -72.32
CA MET A 1 -12.04 27.17 -71.34
C MET A 1 -10.99 26.06 -71.14
N SER A 2 -9.81 26.35 -70.57
CA SER A 2 -8.74 25.34 -70.39
C SER A 2 -7.96 25.44 -69.06
N THR A 3 -8.39 26.29 -68.12
CA THR A 3 -7.69 26.52 -66.84
C THR A 3 -8.42 25.95 -65.62
N SER A 4 -9.69 25.57 -65.75
CA SER A 4 -10.48 25.01 -64.64
C SER A 4 -10.24 23.50 -64.46
N GLN A 5 -10.16 22.71 -65.55
CA GLN A 5 -9.98 21.25 -65.47
C GLN A 5 -8.62 20.82 -64.87
N THR A 6 -7.56 21.61 -65.10
CA THR A 6 -6.21 21.29 -64.62
C THR A 6 -6.09 21.40 -63.09
N ASN A 7 -6.81 22.35 -62.46
CA ASN A 7 -6.81 22.53 -61.02
C ASN A 7 -7.61 21.44 -60.28
N TYR A 8 -8.72 20.97 -60.87
CA TYR A 8 -9.48 19.83 -60.33
C TYR A 8 -8.69 18.52 -60.39
N MET A 9 -7.94 18.27 -61.47
CA MET A 9 -7.08 17.09 -61.57
C MET A 9 -5.92 17.13 -60.58
N LEU A 10 -5.36 18.31 -60.28
CA LEU A 10 -4.28 18.46 -59.31
C LEU A 10 -4.80 18.23 -57.87
N ALA A 11 -5.96 18.81 -57.52
CA ALA A 11 -6.60 18.61 -56.23
C ALA A 11 -6.98 17.13 -55.99
N ALA A 12 -7.53 16.45 -57.01
CA ALA A 12 -7.85 15.03 -56.92
C ALA A 12 -6.60 14.16 -56.69
N LYS A 13 -5.48 14.47 -57.34
CA LYS A 13 -4.20 13.75 -57.13
C LYS A 13 -3.65 13.96 -55.72
N VAL A 14 -3.77 15.15 -55.15
CA VAL A 14 -3.32 15.44 -53.77
C VAL A 14 -4.17 14.69 -52.74
N VAL A 15 -5.49 14.64 -52.92
CA VAL A 15 -6.40 13.91 -52.01
C VAL A 15 -6.13 12.40 -52.05
N ILE A 16 -5.91 11.83 -53.24
CA ILE A 16 -5.55 10.41 -53.39
C ILE A 16 -4.21 10.11 -52.71
N LEU A 17 -3.22 10.99 -52.85
CA LEU A 17 -1.90 10.81 -52.21
C LEU A 17 -2.01 10.85 -50.68
N LEU A 18 -2.80 11.78 -50.12
CA LEU A 18 -3.04 11.87 -48.68
C LEU A 18 -3.80 10.65 -48.13
N ALA A 19 -4.77 10.14 -48.89
CA ALA A 19 -5.50 8.92 -48.53
C ALA A 19 -4.59 7.68 -48.53
N LEU A 20 -3.65 7.58 -49.48
CA LEU A 20 -2.66 6.50 -49.54
C LEU A 20 -1.64 6.59 -48.40
N ILE A 21 -1.15 7.79 -48.07
CA ILE A 21 -0.22 7.98 -46.94
C ILE A 21 -0.87 7.61 -45.61
N THR A 22 -2.13 8.03 -45.40
CA THR A 22 -2.86 7.70 -44.17
C THR A 22 -3.17 6.21 -44.06
N THR A 23 -3.54 5.53 -45.15
CA THR A 23 -3.73 4.06 -45.12
C THR A 23 -2.44 3.30 -44.86
N VAL A 24 -1.31 3.71 -45.44
CA VAL A 24 0.02 3.13 -45.16
C VAL A 24 0.43 3.36 -43.71
N TYR A 25 0.17 4.55 -43.15
CA TYR A 25 0.50 4.87 -41.77
C TYR A 25 -0.34 4.05 -40.77
N VAL A 26 -1.63 3.87 -41.06
CA VAL A 26 -2.54 3.03 -40.25
C VAL A 26 -2.16 1.55 -40.34
N THR A 27 -1.81 1.04 -41.52
CA THR A 27 -1.32 -0.35 -41.66
C THR A 27 0.02 -0.55 -40.96
N LEU A 28 0.94 0.42 -40.98
CA LEU A 28 2.20 0.35 -40.20
C LEU A 28 1.97 0.40 -38.68
N LEU A 29 0.94 1.11 -38.21
CA LEU A 29 0.58 1.13 -36.79
C LEU A 29 -0.05 -0.19 -36.33
N ILE A 30 -0.85 -0.82 -37.18
CA ILE A 30 -1.55 -2.09 -36.87
C ILE A 30 -0.62 -3.31 -37.06
N THR A 31 0.36 -3.23 -37.95
CA THR A 31 1.30 -4.34 -38.23
C THR A 31 2.59 -4.29 -37.40
N ARG A 32 2.74 -3.34 -36.46
CA ARG A 32 3.87 -3.38 -35.51
C ARG A 32 3.82 -4.69 -34.73
N PRO A 33 4.82 -5.58 -34.88
CA PRO A 33 4.87 -6.81 -34.11
C PRO A 33 4.91 -6.44 -32.63
N VAL A 34 4.01 -7.03 -31.84
CA VAL A 34 4.09 -7.01 -30.39
C VAL A 34 5.36 -7.77 -30.03
N ILE A 35 6.44 -7.04 -29.75
CA ILE A 35 7.64 -7.60 -29.13
C ILE A 35 7.20 -8.04 -27.73
N ARG A 36 6.87 -9.33 -27.60
CA ARG A 36 6.83 -9.99 -26.30
C ARG A 36 8.28 -10.14 -25.87
N ASP A 37 8.79 -9.18 -25.11
CA ASP A 37 9.94 -9.44 -24.26
C ASP A 37 9.52 -10.55 -23.29
N ASN A 38 9.97 -11.78 -23.59
CA ASN A 38 9.95 -12.90 -22.68
C ASN A 38 10.77 -12.49 -21.45
N ALA A 39 10.09 -11.94 -20.44
CA ALA A 39 10.61 -11.86 -19.09
C ALA A 39 10.78 -13.31 -18.60
N THR A 40 11.92 -13.90 -18.91
CA THR A 40 12.41 -15.08 -18.22
C THR A 40 12.50 -14.70 -16.76
N MET A 41 11.59 -15.27 -15.97
CA MET A 41 11.48 -15.03 -14.55
C MET A 41 12.76 -15.59 -13.90
N VAL A 42 13.72 -14.72 -13.64
CA VAL A 42 14.95 -15.07 -12.92
C VAL A 42 14.55 -15.51 -11.51
N ILE A 43 14.59 -16.82 -11.29
CA ILE A 43 14.43 -17.43 -9.97
C ILE A 43 15.56 -16.88 -9.09
N ALA A 44 15.20 -16.12 -8.06
CA ALA A 44 16.16 -15.56 -7.13
C ALA A 44 16.91 -16.71 -6.41
N PRO A 45 18.25 -16.72 -6.42
CA PRO A 45 19.01 -17.80 -5.81
C PRO A 45 18.93 -17.76 -4.27
N LYS A 46 18.70 -18.94 -3.68
CA LYS A 46 18.87 -19.21 -2.25
C LYS A 46 20.36 -19.42 -1.94
N SER A 47 21.14 -18.36 -1.78
CA SER A 47 22.41 -18.44 -1.06
C SER A 47 22.77 -17.10 -0.43
N ARG A 48 23.61 -17.16 0.60
CA ARG A 48 24.09 -15.99 1.37
C ARG A 48 25.15 -15.27 0.53
N ASP A 49 24.67 -14.48 -0.42
CA ASP A 49 25.44 -13.82 -1.47
C ASP A 49 26.26 -12.63 -0.92
N VAL A 50 27.59 -12.75 -0.98
CA VAL A 50 28.55 -11.70 -0.58
C VAL A 50 28.39 -10.43 -1.43
N ARG A 51 27.93 -10.56 -2.68
CA ARG A 51 27.59 -9.43 -3.56
C ARG A 51 26.34 -8.71 -3.09
N ALA A 52 25.32 -9.45 -2.61
CA ALA A 52 24.15 -8.84 -1.98
C ALA A 52 24.51 -8.13 -0.67
N GLU A 53 25.50 -8.63 0.09
CA GLU A 53 25.99 -7.96 1.30
C GLU A 53 26.83 -6.71 0.99
N GLN A 54 27.67 -6.72 -0.05
CA GLN A 54 28.35 -5.53 -0.55
C GLN A 54 27.37 -4.49 -1.10
N VAL A 55 26.35 -4.90 -1.84
CA VAL A 55 25.27 -4.00 -2.30
C VAL A 55 24.49 -3.45 -1.10
N ARG A 56 24.25 -4.25 -0.05
CA ARG A 56 23.64 -3.78 1.20
C ARG A 56 24.51 -2.77 1.95
N LEU A 57 25.82 -3.00 2.04
CA LEU A 57 26.76 -2.10 2.70
C LEU A 57 26.95 -0.80 1.91
N PHE A 58 27.03 -0.88 0.58
CA PHE A 58 27.07 0.28 -0.30
C PHE A 58 25.79 1.12 -0.21
N ALA A 59 24.62 0.46 -0.27
CA ALA A 59 23.33 1.12 -0.06
C ALA A 59 23.24 1.76 1.34
N LEU A 60 23.84 1.15 2.37
CA LEU A 60 23.85 1.73 3.71
C LEU A 60 24.68 3.02 3.78
N ASN A 61 25.83 3.09 3.09
CA ASN A 61 26.63 4.31 3.02
C ASN A 61 25.89 5.44 2.30
N GLU A 62 25.19 5.15 1.20
CA GLU A 62 24.35 6.13 0.51
C GLU A 62 23.18 6.58 1.37
N ILE A 63 22.53 5.67 2.08
CA ILE A 63 21.49 5.96 3.07
C ILE A 63 22.02 6.91 4.14
N VAL A 64 23.18 6.61 4.75
CA VAL A 64 23.80 7.45 5.78
C VAL A 64 24.13 8.84 5.21
N ARG A 65 24.76 8.90 4.03
CA ARG A 65 25.14 10.16 3.38
C ARG A 65 23.93 11.04 3.08
N ALA A 66 22.87 10.47 2.49
CA ALA A 66 21.63 11.19 2.17
C ALA A 66 20.90 11.74 3.41
N ASN A 67 21.23 11.21 4.59
CA ASN A 67 20.62 11.54 5.87
C ASN A 67 21.64 12.10 6.88
N SER A 68 22.77 12.62 6.43
CA SER A 68 23.83 13.13 7.32
C SER A 68 23.54 14.51 7.91
N HIS A 69 22.55 15.22 7.37
CA HIS A 69 22.18 16.56 7.83
C HIS A 69 21.61 16.55 9.25
N ASP A 70 22.08 17.49 10.05
CA ASP A 70 21.48 17.82 11.34
C ASP A 70 20.07 18.35 11.15
N LEU A 71 19.19 17.92 12.04
CA LEU A 71 17.78 18.33 12.02
C LEU A 71 17.53 19.29 13.17
N PRO A 72 16.70 20.33 12.96
CA PRO A 72 16.37 21.26 14.02
C PRO A 72 15.61 20.55 15.16
N PRO A 73 15.47 21.18 16.33
CA PRO A 73 14.52 20.72 17.33
C PRO A 73 13.07 20.89 16.85
N ARG A 74 12.12 20.42 17.66
CA ARG A 74 10.70 20.70 17.45
C ARG A 74 10.41 22.20 17.44
N ARG A 75 9.43 22.61 16.64
CA ARG A 75 9.02 24.02 16.56
C ARG A 75 8.40 24.51 17.85
N LYS A 76 7.64 23.64 18.54
CA LYS A 76 6.95 23.96 19.79
C LYS A 76 7.04 22.79 20.77
N ASN A 77 7.37 23.08 22.02
CA ASN A 77 7.31 22.10 23.11
C ASN A 77 5.89 22.03 23.70
N ILE A 78 5.00 21.35 22.99
CA ILE A 78 3.58 21.18 23.36
C ILE A 78 3.16 19.72 23.19
N SER A 79 2.12 19.29 23.89
CA SER A 79 1.58 17.93 23.74
C SER A 79 0.99 17.68 22.35
N ALA A 80 0.84 16.42 21.96
CA ALA A 80 0.27 16.06 20.65
C ALA A 80 -1.16 16.60 20.50
N LYS A 81 -1.93 16.55 21.58
CA LYS A 81 -3.28 17.12 21.64
C LYS A 81 -3.29 18.63 21.40
N ALA A 82 -2.36 19.38 22.00
CA ALA A 82 -2.26 20.83 21.78
C ALA A 82 -1.76 21.16 20.36
N LEU A 83 -0.88 20.32 19.80
CA LEU A 83 -0.43 20.44 18.42
C LEU A 83 -1.60 20.24 17.44
N CYS A 84 -2.37 19.16 17.58
CA CYS A 84 -3.43 18.81 16.65
C CYS A 84 -4.76 19.54 16.86
N LYS A 85 -4.89 20.31 17.95
CA LYS A 85 -5.96 21.33 18.09
C LYS A 85 -5.73 22.56 17.20
N GLN A 86 -4.51 22.81 16.74
CA GLN A 86 -4.24 23.94 15.85
C GLN A 86 -4.82 23.68 14.47
N LYS A 87 -5.54 24.67 13.94
CA LYS A 87 -6.20 24.58 12.64
C LYS A 87 -5.20 24.20 11.54
N SER A 88 -5.58 23.23 10.71
CA SER A 88 -4.80 22.76 9.55
C SER A 88 -3.35 22.33 9.89
N THR A 89 -3.09 21.90 11.13
CA THR A 89 -1.76 21.43 11.54
C THR A 89 -1.62 19.92 11.43
N CYS A 90 -2.63 19.15 11.84
CA CYS A 90 -2.63 17.69 11.72
C CYS A 90 -3.65 17.24 10.67
N ALA A 91 -3.40 16.06 10.09
CA ALA A 91 -4.33 15.42 9.18
C ALA A 91 -5.69 15.23 9.89
N PRO A 92 -6.82 15.54 9.23
CA PRO A 92 -8.13 15.42 9.86
C PRO A 92 -8.44 13.97 10.22
N HIS A 93 -9.28 13.78 11.24
CA HIS A 93 -9.81 12.45 11.60
C HIS A 93 -10.74 11.92 10.49
N ASN A 94 -11.77 12.71 10.18
CA ASN A 94 -12.85 12.31 9.29
C ASN A 94 -12.46 12.60 7.84
N ARG A 95 -11.75 11.66 7.22
CA ARG A 95 -11.43 11.70 5.80
C ARG A 95 -11.60 10.31 5.22
N ARG A 96 -12.50 10.19 4.26
CA ARG A 96 -12.61 8.97 3.46
C ARG A 96 -11.47 8.92 2.44
N TYR A 97 -10.75 7.80 2.44
CA TYR A 97 -9.77 7.45 1.43
C TYR A 97 -10.10 6.05 0.87
N GLU A 98 -9.15 5.41 0.20
CA GLU A 98 -9.37 4.11 -0.43
C GLU A 98 -9.79 3.02 0.57
N THR A 99 -10.90 2.36 0.25
CA THR A 99 -11.36 1.15 0.93
C THR A 99 -11.03 -0.07 0.07
N MET A 100 -10.34 -1.04 0.68
CA MET A 100 -10.01 -2.32 0.07
C MET A 100 -10.45 -3.44 1.01
N LEU A 101 -11.60 -4.05 0.69
CA LEU A 101 -12.15 -5.13 1.50
C LEU A 101 -11.96 -6.46 0.77
N ARG A 102 -11.67 -7.50 1.54
CA ARG A 102 -11.63 -8.88 1.10
C ARG A 102 -12.65 -9.67 1.91
N VAL A 103 -13.45 -10.49 1.24
CA VAL A 103 -14.54 -11.23 1.89
C VAL A 103 -14.33 -12.74 1.82
N SER A 104 -14.80 -13.44 2.85
CA SER A 104 -15.08 -14.87 2.84
C SER A 104 -16.54 -15.06 3.26
N PRO A 105 -17.45 -15.24 2.30
CA PRO A 105 -18.87 -15.39 2.59
C PRO A 105 -19.19 -16.67 3.38
N GLN A 106 -18.45 -17.75 3.11
CA GLN A 106 -18.59 -19.03 3.82
C GLN A 106 -18.43 -18.87 5.34
N TYR A 107 -17.47 -18.05 5.76
CA TYR A 107 -17.18 -17.79 7.17
C TYR A 107 -17.72 -16.45 7.65
N LYS A 108 -18.50 -15.72 6.83
CA LYS A 108 -19.03 -14.38 7.16
C LYS A 108 -17.95 -13.42 7.66
N MET A 109 -16.80 -13.42 6.98
CA MET A 109 -15.65 -12.60 7.35
C MET A 109 -15.42 -11.52 6.30
N VAL A 110 -15.17 -10.30 6.77
CA VAL A 110 -14.68 -9.16 6.00
C VAL A 110 -13.38 -8.72 6.63
N ASN A 111 -12.34 -8.57 5.81
CA ASN A 111 -11.10 -7.97 6.24
C ASN A 111 -10.78 -6.76 5.38
N CYS A 112 -10.54 -5.62 6.02
CA CYS A 112 -9.95 -4.50 5.33
C CYS A 112 -8.43 -4.65 5.26
N VAL A 113 -7.90 -4.52 4.05
CA VAL A 113 -6.46 -4.57 3.80
C VAL A 113 -5.90 -3.16 3.67
N VAL A 114 -5.02 -2.78 4.58
CA VAL A 114 -4.29 -1.51 4.51
C VAL A 114 -2.82 -1.76 4.22
N GLN A 115 -2.25 -1.02 3.26
CA GLN A 115 -0.89 -1.26 2.84
C GLN A 115 0.09 -1.13 4.01
N LYS A 116 1.10 -1.99 4.00
CA LYS A 116 2.15 -2.11 5.04
C LYS A 116 1.64 -2.57 6.41
N SER A 117 0.39 -2.99 6.52
CA SER A 117 -0.20 -3.66 7.69
C SER A 117 -0.63 -5.08 7.31
N MET A 118 0.33 -5.92 6.88
CA MET A 118 0.08 -7.30 6.43
C MET A 118 -0.88 -7.43 5.22
N SER A 119 -1.01 -6.39 4.38
CA SER A 119 -1.98 -6.36 3.26
C SER A 119 -1.91 -7.57 2.31
N THR A 120 -0.72 -7.98 1.87
CA THR A 120 -0.56 -9.18 1.01
C THR A 120 -0.98 -10.45 1.73
N MET A 121 -0.57 -10.60 2.99
CA MET A 121 -0.84 -11.80 3.78
C MET A 121 -2.32 -11.96 4.10
N MET A 122 -3.01 -10.85 4.40
CA MET A 122 -4.45 -10.87 4.60
C MET A 122 -5.24 -11.03 3.31
N THR A 123 -4.72 -10.51 2.19
CA THR A 123 -5.29 -10.80 0.85
C THR A 123 -5.23 -12.30 0.57
N GLY A 124 -4.09 -12.95 0.80
CA GLY A 124 -3.93 -14.40 0.68
C GLY A 124 -4.82 -15.17 1.63
N THR A 125 -4.90 -14.75 2.90
CA THR A 125 -5.77 -15.36 3.92
C THR A 125 -7.23 -15.36 3.50
N MET A 126 -7.75 -14.19 3.08
CA MET A 126 -9.15 -14.07 2.68
C MET A 126 -9.44 -14.73 1.33
N CYS A 127 -8.46 -14.79 0.43
CA CYS A 127 -8.58 -15.51 -0.84
C CYS A 127 -8.62 -17.03 -0.62
N TYR A 128 -7.77 -17.54 0.28
CA TYR A 128 -7.82 -18.93 0.73
C TYR A 128 -9.18 -19.26 1.36
N LEU A 129 -9.64 -18.45 2.31
CA LEU A 129 -10.93 -18.64 2.98
C LEU A 129 -12.14 -18.42 2.06
N TYR A 130 -11.97 -17.79 0.89
CA TYR A 130 -13.04 -17.65 -0.10
C TYR A 130 -13.26 -18.95 -0.88
N ASN A 131 -12.19 -19.70 -1.18
CA ASN A 131 -12.26 -21.02 -1.79
C ASN A 131 -10.99 -21.82 -1.47
N GLU A 132 -11.04 -22.58 -0.37
CA GLU A 132 -9.88 -23.30 0.17
C GLU A 132 -9.36 -24.35 -0.79
N THR A 133 -10.27 -25.12 -1.41
CA THR A 133 -9.94 -26.21 -2.33
C THR A 133 -9.15 -25.70 -3.54
N SER A 134 -9.70 -24.71 -4.27
CA SER A 134 -9.02 -24.18 -5.45
C SER A 134 -7.73 -23.45 -5.11
N TYR A 135 -7.63 -22.84 -3.92
CA TYR A 135 -6.40 -22.19 -3.48
C TYR A 135 -5.32 -23.23 -3.15
N GLU A 136 -5.64 -24.31 -2.44
CA GLU A 136 -4.69 -25.39 -2.15
C GLU A 136 -4.22 -26.11 -3.43
N GLU A 137 -5.13 -26.44 -4.35
CA GLU A 137 -4.82 -27.09 -5.62
C GLU A 137 -3.89 -26.26 -6.50
N SER A 138 -3.93 -24.94 -6.36
CA SER A 138 -3.05 -24.03 -7.11
C SER A 138 -1.57 -24.10 -6.68
N GLY A 139 -1.27 -24.66 -5.50
CA GLY A 139 0.08 -24.73 -4.93
C GLY A 139 0.69 -23.39 -4.53
N ARG A 140 -0.12 -22.33 -4.46
CA ARG A 140 0.31 -20.95 -4.19
C ARG A 140 0.62 -20.70 -2.73
N THR A 141 1.37 -19.63 -2.49
CA THR A 141 1.62 -19.05 -1.16
C THR A 141 0.98 -17.68 -1.07
N PHE A 142 0.78 -17.18 0.16
CA PHE A 142 0.20 -15.84 0.34
C PHE A 142 1.05 -14.73 -0.26
N ASP A 143 2.38 -14.91 -0.40
CA ASP A 143 3.24 -13.91 -1.03
C ASP A 143 2.99 -13.76 -2.53
N ASP A 144 2.48 -14.80 -3.20
CA ASP A 144 2.16 -14.77 -4.64
C ASP A 144 1.04 -13.77 -4.95
N GLU A 145 0.18 -13.45 -3.98
CA GLU A 145 -0.86 -12.42 -4.12
C GLU A 145 -0.28 -11.01 -4.32
N PHE A 146 1.00 -10.79 -4.05
CA PHE A 146 1.68 -9.54 -4.38
C PHE A 146 1.81 -9.32 -5.89
N SER A 147 2.02 -10.40 -6.66
CA SER A 147 2.31 -10.32 -8.10
C SER A 147 1.16 -10.82 -8.97
N THR A 148 0.46 -11.87 -8.52
CA THR A 148 -0.57 -12.57 -9.27
C THR A 148 -1.75 -12.84 -8.35
N ARG A 149 -2.81 -12.03 -8.47
CA ARG A 149 -3.94 -12.02 -7.55
C ARG A 149 -4.95 -13.11 -7.93
N PHE A 150 -5.03 -14.20 -7.16
CA PHE A 150 -5.85 -15.37 -7.52
C PHE A 150 -7.36 -15.09 -7.41
N CYS A 151 -7.74 -14.30 -6.41
CA CYS A 151 -9.13 -13.89 -6.16
C CYS A 151 -9.46 -12.50 -6.71
N LYS A 152 -8.64 -11.98 -7.64
CA LYS A 152 -8.88 -10.66 -8.24
C LYS A 152 -10.30 -10.57 -8.80
N ASP A 153 -10.99 -9.49 -8.45
CA ASP A 153 -12.36 -9.20 -8.89
C ASP A 153 -13.42 -10.26 -8.48
N LYS A 154 -13.07 -11.19 -7.57
CA LYS A 154 -13.99 -12.23 -7.06
C LYS A 154 -14.47 -11.97 -5.64
N ASN A 155 -13.55 -11.63 -4.74
CA ASN A 155 -13.84 -11.42 -3.32
C ASN A 155 -13.46 -10.01 -2.84
N GLU A 156 -13.48 -9.03 -3.75
CA GLU A 156 -12.93 -7.71 -3.54
C GLU A 156 -14.03 -6.64 -3.61
N PHE A 157 -14.05 -5.77 -2.60
CA PHE A 157 -15.02 -4.69 -2.51
C PHE A 157 -14.33 -3.37 -2.16
N HIS A 158 -15.00 -2.26 -2.52
CA HIS A 158 -14.46 -0.90 -2.42
C HIS A 158 -15.24 0.00 -1.45
N SER A 159 -16.28 -0.51 -0.81
CA SER A 159 -16.93 0.13 0.34
C SER A 159 -17.59 -0.93 1.22
N VAL A 160 -17.80 -0.59 2.50
CA VAL A 160 -18.54 -1.45 3.43
C VAL A 160 -19.99 -1.64 2.95
N ASN A 161 -20.61 -0.59 2.40
CA ASN A 161 -21.98 -0.67 1.87
C ASN A 161 -22.09 -1.66 0.71
N ASP A 162 -21.12 -1.70 -0.22
CA ASP A 162 -21.15 -2.68 -1.32
C ASP A 162 -21.12 -4.12 -0.78
N VAL A 163 -20.38 -4.38 0.30
CA VAL A 163 -20.36 -5.70 0.95
C VAL A 163 -21.71 -5.99 1.60
N ARG A 164 -22.29 -5.02 2.32
CA ARG A 164 -23.60 -5.20 2.96
C ARG A 164 -24.70 -5.48 1.95
N ASP A 165 -24.72 -4.74 0.85
CA ASP A 165 -25.70 -4.90 -0.21
C ASP A 165 -25.54 -6.26 -0.90
N ALA A 166 -24.30 -6.67 -1.21
CA ALA A 166 -24.03 -7.95 -1.88
C ALA A 166 -24.40 -9.18 -1.04
N PHE A 167 -24.31 -9.10 0.29
CA PHE A 167 -24.57 -10.23 1.18
C PHE A 167 -25.76 -10.04 2.13
N ASN A 168 -26.57 -9.00 1.91
CA ASN A 168 -27.73 -8.64 2.72
C ASN A 168 -27.41 -8.55 4.23
N ILE A 169 -26.32 -7.84 4.56
CA ILE A 169 -25.83 -7.70 5.94
C ILE A 169 -26.54 -6.51 6.61
N SER A 170 -27.16 -6.75 7.76
CA SER A 170 -27.83 -5.70 8.54
C SER A 170 -26.85 -4.70 9.14
N TYR A 171 -27.24 -3.42 9.15
CA TYR A 171 -26.53 -2.33 9.81
C TYR A 171 -26.68 -2.34 11.34
N VAL A 172 -27.68 -3.05 11.89
CA VAL A 172 -28.03 -3.00 13.33
C VAL A 172 -27.53 -4.23 14.08
N LYS A 173 -27.68 -5.42 13.48
CA LYS A 173 -27.26 -6.68 14.09
C LYS A 173 -26.74 -7.62 13.03
N THR A 174 -25.45 -7.92 13.09
CA THR A 174 -24.78 -8.82 12.14
C THR A 174 -24.02 -9.92 12.87
N ASP A 175 -23.96 -11.10 12.25
CA ASP A 175 -23.05 -12.18 12.64
C ASP A 175 -21.76 -12.20 11.81
N TRP A 176 -21.65 -11.27 10.85
CA TRP A 176 -20.42 -11.04 10.11
C TRP A 176 -19.39 -10.35 10.98
N SER A 177 -18.13 -10.75 10.80
CA SER A 177 -17.00 -10.03 11.37
C SER A 177 -16.40 -9.07 10.36
N PHE A 178 -16.21 -7.82 10.78
CA PHE A 178 -15.39 -6.85 10.06
C PHE A 178 -14.10 -6.69 10.84
N SER A 179 -12.97 -6.87 10.18
CA SER A 179 -11.67 -6.84 10.84
C SER A 179 -10.67 -6.04 10.03
N MET A 180 -9.67 -5.50 10.73
CA MET A 180 -8.55 -4.81 10.08
C MET A 180 -7.28 -5.11 10.87
N ILE A 181 -6.22 -5.51 10.16
CA ILE A 181 -4.89 -5.54 10.77
C ILE A 181 -4.38 -4.10 10.85
N THR A 182 -4.12 -3.63 12.06
CA THR A 182 -3.54 -2.31 12.29
C THR A 182 -2.05 -2.46 12.60
N ARG A 183 -1.28 -1.39 12.41
CA ARG A 183 0.15 -1.38 12.73
C ARG A 183 0.52 -0.07 13.39
N ASP A 184 1.48 -0.13 14.31
CA ASP A 184 2.08 1.06 14.90
C ASP A 184 2.45 2.09 13.80
N PRO A 185 2.00 3.35 13.88
CA PRO A 185 2.20 4.30 12.80
C PRO A 185 3.67 4.54 12.42
N ILE A 186 4.58 4.50 13.39
CA ILE A 186 6.03 4.68 13.18
C ILE A 186 6.58 3.47 12.43
N ASP A 187 6.29 2.26 12.92
CA ASP A 187 6.77 1.02 12.30
C ASP A 187 6.17 0.83 10.89
N ARG A 188 4.90 1.18 10.69
CA ARG A 188 4.23 1.19 9.39
C ARG A 188 4.91 2.17 8.44
N PHE A 189 5.13 3.41 8.88
CA PHE A 189 5.78 4.45 8.07
C PHE A 189 7.19 4.03 7.63
N VAL A 190 8.04 3.60 8.57
CA VAL A 190 9.41 3.16 8.24
C VAL A 190 9.39 1.93 7.34
N SER A 191 8.46 0.99 7.57
CA SER A 191 8.30 -0.17 6.70
C SER A 191 7.86 0.23 5.29
N GLY A 192 7.00 1.23 5.15
CA GLY A 192 6.60 1.83 3.87
C GLY A 192 7.78 2.46 3.17
N TYR A 193 8.54 3.29 3.90
CA TYR A 193 9.68 4.02 3.38
C TYR A 193 10.78 3.09 2.87
N VAL A 194 11.17 2.08 3.65
CA VAL A 194 12.22 1.14 3.20
C VAL A 194 11.77 0.31 1.98
N ASP A 195 10.51 -0.08 1.93
CA ASP A 195 10.01 -0.84 0.79
C ASP A 195 9.91 0.01 -0.48
N ARG A 196 9.30 1.19 -0.39
CA ARG A 196 9.03 2.05 -1.55
C ARG A 196 10.25 2.88 -1.95
N CYS A 197 10.98 3.41 -0.97
CA CYS A 197 12.06 4.38 -1.16
C CYS A 197 13.46 3.80 -0.99
N VAL A 198 13.63 2.53 -0.70
CA VAL A 198 14.99 1.92 -0.66
C VAL A 198 15.04 0.70 -1.57
N ARG A 199 14.10 -0.23 -1.40
CA ARG A 199 14.06 -1.47 -2.18
C ARG A 199 13.63 -1.25 -3.63
N LEU A 200 12.68 -0.35 -3.88
CA LEU A 200 12.07 -0.18 -5.21
C LEU A 200 12.62 1.00 -6.03
N LEU A 201 13.33 1.96 -5.43
CA LEU A 201 13.95 3.09 -6.15
C LEU A 201 14.88 2.66 -7.29
N GLN A 202 15.47 1.47 -7.20
CA GLN A 202 16.38 0.95 -8.22
C GLN A 202 15.69 0.66 -9.56
N LYS A 203 14.35 0.65 -9.63
CA LYS A 203 13.62 0.25 -10.85
C LYS A 203 13.04 1.39 -11.69
N ASN A 204 12.80 2.60 -11.15
CA ASN A 204 12.25 3.76 -11.89
C ASN A 204 12.58 5.08 -11.16
N ALA A 205 13.66 5.76 -11.58
CA ALA A 205 14.40 6.69 -10.72
C ALA A 205 13.95 8.16 -10.70
N THR A 206 12.92 8.60 -11.43
CA THR A 206 12.68 10.05 -11.62
C THR A 206 11.46 10.65 -10.90
N SER A 207 10.54 9.86 -10.34
CA SER A 207 9.35 10.39 -9.63
C SER A 207 8.97 9.68 -8.33
N GLN A 208 9.60 8.55 -7.99
CA GLN A 208 9.27 7.81 -6.77
C GLN A 208 9.71 8.57 -5.51
N CYS A 209 8.95 8.39 -4.43
CA CYS A 209 9.26 8.98 -3.12
C CYS A 209 9.38 10.50 -3.15
N ASN A 210 8.45 11.14 -3.85
CA ASN A 210 8.35 12.60 -3.96
C ASN A 210 9.63 13.28 -4.49
N GLY A 211 10.44 12.55 -5.26
CA GLY A 211 11.73 13.03 -5.77
C GLY A 211 12.84 13.14 -4.72
N CYS A 212 12.62 12.63 -3.50
CA CYS A 212 13.56 12.74 -2.39
C CYS A 212 14.63 11.64 -2.34
N GLY A 213 14.49 10.59 -3.15
CA GLY A 213 15.38 9.44 -3.14
C GLY A 213 15.50 8.83 -1.74
N LEU A 214 16.74 8.67 -1.25
CA LEU A 214 17.05 8.10 0.06
C LEU A 214 16.95 9.11 1.23
N ASN A 215 16.61 10.38 0.99
CA ASN A 215 16.50 11.39 2.05
C ASN A 215 15.13 11.31 2.75
N MET A 216 15.10 10.79 3.96
CA MET A 216 13.86 10.61 4.74
C MET A 216 13.26 11.93 5.19
N THR A 217 14.09 12.93 5.50
CA THR A 217 13.61 14.25 5.94
C THR A 217 12.83 14.94 4.82
N CYS A 218 13.42 15.02 3.62
CA CYS A 218 12.76 15.54 2.42
C CYS A 218 11.44 14.81 2.17
N PHE A 219 11.46 13.48 2.28
CA PHE A 219 10.27 12.68 2.01
C PHE A 219 9.15 12.95 3.01
N ILE A 220 9.44 12.95 4.32
CA ILE A 220 8.46 13.22 5.38
C ILE A 220 7.82 14.60 5.20
N GLU A 221 8.63 15.63 4.92
CA GLU A 221 8.12 16.99 4.73
C GLU A 221 7.24 17.11 3.49
N SER A 222 7.67 16.51 2.38
CA SER A 222 6.93 16.50 1.12
C SER A 222 5.64 15.69 1.21
N GLU A 223 5.69 14.53 1.86
CA GLU A 223 4.54 13.64 2.05
C GLU A 223 3.52 14.27 2.98
N TYR A 224 3.95 14.91 4.07
CA TYR A 224 3.04 15.68 4.93
C TYR A 224 2.37 16.83 4.16
N LYS A 225 3.12 17.59 3.35
CA LYS A 225 2.55 18.66 2.53
C LYS A 225 1.48 18.10 1.59
N HIS A 226 1.79 17.03 0.87
CA HIS A 226 0.87 16.35 -0.05
C HIS A 226 -0.38 15.79 0.67
N LEU A 227 -0.20 15.15 1.83
CA LEU A 227 -1.28 14.68 2.69
C LEU A 227 -2.23 15.82 3.08
N MET A 228 -1.68 16.95 3.53
CA MET A 228 -2.48 18.11 3.91
C MET A 228 -3.20 18.74 2.71
N GLU A 229 -2.57 18.79 1.54
CA GLU A 229 -3.23 19.24 0.31
C GLU A 229 -4.40 18.33 -0.10
N ILE A 230 -4.26 17.01 0.07
CA ILE A 230 -5.31 16.03 -0.26
C ILE A 230 -6.45 16.07 0.76
N SER A 231 -6.14 16.29 2.03
CA SER A 231 -7.11 16.33 3.14
C SER A 231 -8.33 17.22 2.85
N PHE A 232 -8.12 18.32 2.12
CA PHE A 232 -9.15 19.34 1.86
C PHE A 232 -9.70 19.31 0.42
N LYS A 233 -9.22 18.41 -0.44
CA LYS A 233 -9.71 18.27 -1.82
C LYS A 233 -10.91 17.30 -1.88
N ARG A 234 -11.93 17.62 -2.69
CA ARG A 234 -13.11 16.74 -2.88
C ARG A 234 -12.79 15.46 -3.65
N ARG A 235 -11.87 15.53 -4.63
CA ARG A 235 -11.40 14.40 -5.43
C ARG A 235 -9.90 14.54 -5.67
N THR A 236 -9.16 13.46 -5.53
CA THR A 236 -7.71 13.45 -5.75
C THR A 236 -7.33 12.22 -6.55
N ARG A 237 -6.35 12.38 -7.44
CA ARG A 237 -5.74 11.25 -8.12
C ARG A 237 -4.81 10.58 -7.12
N ARG A 238 -5.08 9.32 -6.83
CA ARG A 238 -4.32 8.50 -5.88
C ARG A 238 -2.98 8.13 -6.48
N THR A 239 -1.92 8.29 -5.70
CA THR A 239 -0.59 7.77 -6.02
C THR A 239 -0.35 6.43 -5.30
N MET A 240 0.71 5.72 -5.70
CA MET A 240 1.12 4.51 -4.98
C MET A 240 1.63 4.87 -3.59
N GLU A 241 2.33 5.99 -3.44
CA GLU A 241 2.82 6.53 -2.18
C GLU A 241 1.65 6.79 -1.21
N ASP A 242 0.58 7.46 -1.67
CA ASP A 242 -0.59 7.77 -0.85
C ASP A 242 -1.14 6.52 -0.13
N ALA A 243 -1.30 5.41 -0.87
CA ALA A 243 -1.82 4.16 -0.32
C ALA A 243 -0.93 3.57 0.80
N HIS A 244 0.36 3.90 0.82
CA HIS A 244 1.36 3.36 1.74
C HIS A 244 1.62 4.26 2.95
N PHE A 245 1.41 5.57 2.82
CA PHE A 245 1.80 6.55 3.83
C PHE A 245 0.62 7.36 4.40
N PHE A 246 -0.60 7.20 3.88
CA PHE A 246 -1.76 7.88 4.47
C PHE A 246 -2.25 7.20 5.75
N PRO A 247 -2.96 7.94 6.63
CA PRO A 247 -3.45 7.42 7.90
C PRO A 247 -4.33 6.19 7.72
N GLN A 248 -4.12 5.20 8.57
CA GLN A 248 -4.91 3.96 8.60
C GLN A 248 -6.39 4.24 8.85
N VAL A 249 -6.70 5.23 9.70
CA VAL A 249 -8.09 5.61 10.01
C VAL A 249 -8.84 6.25 8.83
N TRP A 250 -8.16 6.57 7.73
CA TRP A 250 -8.82 7.08 6.52
C TRP A 250 -9.31 5.98 5.59
N HIS A 251 -8.88 4.75 5.80
CA HIS A 251 -9.27 3.61 4.98
C HIS A 251 -10.54 2.95 5.51
N CYS A 252 -11.06 1.99 4.74
CA CYS A 252 -12.07 1.01 5.17
C CYS A 252 -13.41 1.59 5.63
N ASP A 253 -13.72 2.81 5.19
CA ASP A 253 -14.89 3.60 5.65
C ASP A 253 -14.96 3.76 7.18
N LEU A 254 -13.81 3.71 7.89
CA LEU A 254 -13.76 3.80 9.35
C LEU A 254 -14.33 5.12 9.90
N ASN A 255 -14.41 6.16 9.06
CA ASN A 255 -15.05 7.41 9.44
C ASN A 255 -16.55 7.26 9.79
N GLU A 256 -17.20 6.19 9.31
CA GLU A 256 -18.59 5.85 9.59
C GLU A 256 -18.72 4.47 10.26
N GLU A 257 -17.76 3.57 10.02
CA GLU A 257 -17.92 2.13 10.31
C GLU A 257 -17.03 1.63 11.44
N MET A 258 -16.23 2.49 12.07
CA MET A 258 -15.19 2.08 13.03
C MET A 258 -15.70 1.20 14.17
N GLU A 259 -16.91 1.44 14.69
CA GLU A 259 -17.49 0.66 15.79
C GLU A 259 -17.79 -0.80 15.41
N PHE A 260 -17.94 -1.10 14.11
CA PHE A 260 -18.18 -2.45 13.62
C PHE A 260 -16.90 -3.25 13.38
N TYR A 261 -15.73 -2.59 13.41
CA TYR A 261 -14.45 -3.23 13.15
C TYR A 261 -13.78 -3.77 14.41
N GLU A 262 -13.33 -5.01 14.32
CA GLU A 262 -12.37 -5.58 15.24
C GLU A 262 -10.93 -5.30 14.74
N PHE A 263 -10.14 -4.60 15.56
CA PHE A 263 -8.76 -4.27 15.24
C PHE A 263 -7.79 -5.32 15.77
N ILE A 264 -7.02 -5.92 14.88
CA ILE A 264 -5.97 -6.89 15.21
C ILE A 264 -4.64 -6.18 15.10
N GLN A 265 -3.93 -6.02 16.22
CA GLN A 265 -2.68 -5.26 16.25
C GLN A 265 -1.53 -6.12 15.71
N TYR A 266 -0.86 -5.63 14.68
CA TYR A 266 0.34 -6.26 14.14
C TYR A 266 1.46 -6.29 15.17
N SER A 267 2.14 -7.43 15.24
CA SER A 267 3.40 -7.60 15.97
C SER A 267 4.47 -8.13 15.02
N SER A 268 5.71 -7.65 15.21
CA SER A 268 6.84 -8.08 14.36
C SER A 268 7.13 -9.58 14.49
N ASN A 269 6.85 -10.15 15.67
CA ASN A 269 6.67 -11.57 15.88
C ASN A 269 5.16 -11.86 15.87
N ALA A 270 4.69 -12.62 14.87
CA ALA A 270 3.27 -12.90 14.70
C ALA A 270 2.62 -13.59 15.92
N GLU A 271 3.41 -14.34 16.69
CA GLU A 271 2.93 -15.09 17.87
C GLU A 271 2.50 -14.22 19.04
N ASP A 272 3.00 -12.99 19.13
CA ASP A 272 2.85 -12.21 20.35
C ASP A 272 1.40 -11.72 20.54
N ARG A 273 0.87 -10.95 19.57
CA ARG A 273 -0.47 -10.33 19.67
C ARG A 273 -1.35 -10.66 18.48
N MET A 274 -0.80 -10.53 17.28
CA MET A 274 -1.57 -10.64 16.04
C MET A 274 -2.18 -12.04 15.85
N MET A 275 -1.39 -13.11 16.03
CA MET A 275 -1.86 -14.46 15.74
C MET A 275 -2.88 -14.98 16.76
N PRO A 276 -2.72 -14.76 18.08
CA PRO A 276 -3.76 -15.08 19.05
C PRO A 276 -5.11 -14.41 18.72
N GLN A 277 -5.11 -13.11 18.42
CA GLN A 277 -6.33 -12.37 18.07
C GLN A 277 -6.97 -12.88 16.77
N LEU A 278 -6.17 -13.06 15.71
CA LEU A 278 -6.68 -13.56 14.43
C LEU A 278 -7.20 -15.01 14.54
N LYS A 279 -6.55 -15.85 15.35
CA LYS A 279 -7.01 -17.21 15.63
C LYS A 279 -8.36 -17.20 16.35
N ASP A 280 -8.51 -16.40 17.39
CA ASP A 280 -9.78 -16.25 18.12
C ASP A 280 -10.92 -15.83 17.18
N LEU A 281 -10.69 -14.81 16.35
CA LEU A 281 -11.64 -14.36 15.34
C LEU A 281 -12.07 -15.49 14.39
N MET A 282 -11.12 -16.23 13.84
CA MET A 282 -11.40 -17.35 12.93
C MET A 282 -12.14 -18.48 13.64
N GLN A 283 -11.83 -18.77 14.91
CA GLN A 283 -12.53 -19.77 15.70
C GLN A 283 -13.99 -19.38 15.97
N ARG A 284 -14.24 -18.10 16.34
CA ARG A 284 -15.60 -17.56 16.50
C ARG A 284 -16.42 -17.65 15.21
N GLN A 285 -15.77 -17.45 14.07
CA GLN A 285 -16.38 -17.58 12.74
C GLN A 285 -16.37 -19.02 12.19
N LYS A 286 -16.08 -20.00 13.05
CA LYS A 286 -16.16 -21.44 12.77
C LYS A 286 -15.27 -21.89 11.60
N VAL A 287 -14.16 -21.19 11.37
CA VAL A 287 -13.13 -21.64 10.44
C VAL A 287 -12.54 -22.97 10.93
N PRO A 288 -12.45 -24.02 10.10
CA PRO A 288 -11.91 -25.31 10.50
C PRO A 288 -10.47 -25.20 10.99
N ARG A 289 -10.12 -26.04 11.98
CA ARG A 289 -8.77 -26.06 12.54
C ARG A 289 -7.68 -26.26 11.49
N ARG A 290 -7.92 -27.12 10.48
CA ARG A 290 -6.98 -27.35 9.37
C ARG A 290 -6.67 -26.03 8.63
N SER A 291 -7.70 -25.23 8.37
CA SER A 291 -7.61 -23.99 7.60
C SER A 291 -6.90 -22.91 8.42
N ILE A 292 -7.20 -22.84 9.72
CA ILE A 292 -6.46 -22.00 10.69
C ILE A 292 -4.96 -22.37 10.73
N ASP A 293 -4.65 -23.67 10.78
CA ASP A 293 -3.26 -24.15 10.84
C ASP A 293 -2.53 -23.87 9.52
N PHE A 294 -3.20 -24.02 8.36
CA PHE A 294 -2.67 -23.61 7.06
C PHE A 294 -2.34 -22.11 7.02
N ILE A 295 -3.30 -21.26 7.43
CA ILE A 295 -3.11 -19.80 7.47
C ILE A 295 -1.93 -19.45 8.36
N ARG A 296 -1.87 -20.00 9.58
CA ARG A 296 -0.76 -19.79 10.52
C ARG A 296 0.59 -20.11 9.86
N ASN A 297 0.70 -21.26 9.20
CA ASN A 297 1.92 -21.68 8.51
C ASN A 297 2.31 -20.76 7.36
N GLN A 298 1.35 -20.20 6.62
CA GLN A 298 1.64 -19.21 5.57
C GLN A 298 2.06 -17.86 6.16
N LEU A 299 1.45 -17.41 7.26
CA LEU A 299 1.77 -16.14 7.91
C LEU A 299 3.18 -16.12 8.53
N TYR A 300 3.74 -17.27 8.91
CA TYR A 300 5.14 -17.37 9.35
C TYR A 300 6.16 -17.20 8.23
N LYS A 301 5.76 -17.40 6.98
CA LYS A 301 6.66 -17.19 5.86
C LYS A 301 6.83 -15.68 5.67
N LYS A 302 8.07 -15.20 5.71
CA LYS A 302 8.37 -13.81 5.41
C LYS A 302 8.00 -13.52 3.95
N SER A 303 7.22 -12.46 3.73
CA SER A 303 6.96 -11.97 2.37
C SER A 303 8.25 -11.55 1.69
N SER A 304 8.30 -11.64 0.35
CA SER A 304 9.42 -11.16 -0.48
C SER A 304 9.69 -9.65 -0.33
N HIS A 305 8.72 -8.91 0.18
CA HIS A 305 8.76 -7.48 0.43
C HIS A 305 8.76 -7.11 1.92
N SER A 306 9.06 -8.08 2.78
CA SER A 306 9.25 -7.84 4.21
C SER A 306 10.52 -7.01 4.45
N THR A 307 10.39 -5.97 5.25
CA THR A 307 11.50 -5.09 5.66
C THR A 307 12.02 -5.42 7.06
N THR A 308 11.38 -6.37 7.75
CA THR A 308 11.68 -6.75 9.13
C THR A 308 13.10 -7.33 9.25
N GLY A 309 13.90 -6.77 10.15
CA GLY A 309 15.28 -7.20 10.40
C GLY A 309 16.33 -6.62 9.44
N THR A 310 15.94 -5.80 8.46
CA THR A 310 16.91 -5.21 7.50
C THR A 310 17.75 -4.09 8.16
N PRO A 311 19.03 -3.92 7.76
CA PRO A 311 19.84 -2.78 8.22
C PRO A 311 19.23 -1.42 7.91
N ALA A 312 18.65 -1.26 6.71
CA ALA A 312 17.97 -0.03 6.31
C ALA A 312 16.80 0.31 7.25
N LYS A 313 15.95 -0.67 7.58
CA LYS A 313 14.85 -0.46 8.56
C LYS A 313 15.38 -0.01 9.92
N ARG A 314 16.43 -0.65 10.43
CA ARG A 314 17.05 -0.26 11.71
C ARG A 314 17.60 1.17 11.67
N PHE A 315 18.31 1.53 10.59
CA PHE A 315 18.84 2.89 10.41
C PHE A 315 17.72 3.94 10.41
N TYR A 316 16.73 3.78 9.53
CA TYR A 316 15.66 4.76 9.36
C TYR A 316 14.74 4.84 10.57
N TYR A 317 14.44 3.72 11.24
CA TYR A 317 13.74 3.73 12.51
C TYR A 317 14.51 4.51 13.57
N SER A 318 15.82 4.26 13.71
CA SER A 318 16.66 5.02 14.66
C SER A 318 16.75 6.51 14.30
N ARG A 319 16.83 6.87 13.01
CA ARG A 319 16.86 8.27 12.57
C ARG A 319 15.57 8.99 12.97
N LEU A 320 14.43 8.37 12.69
CA LEU A 320 13.12 8.90 13.01
C LEU A 320 12.95 9.09 14.52
N MET A 321 13.20 8.03 15.30
CA MET A 321 13.00 8.04 16.76
C MET A 321 13.93 8.99 17.52
N LYS A 322 15.12 9.30 16.98
CA LYS A 322 16.07 10.25 17.59
C LYS A 322 15.81 11.70 17.21
N SER A 323 14.87 11.97 16.29
CA SER A 323 14.58 13.32 15.83
C SER A 323 13.20 13.79 16.30
N PRO A 324 13.13 14.65 17.33
CA PRO A 324 11.88 15.28 17.74
C PRO A 324 11.18 16.01 16.59
N TYR A 325 11.95 16.59 15.65
CA TYR A 325 11.44 17.24 14.46
C TYR A 325 10.69 16.28 13.53
N LEU A 326 11.29 15.15 13.17
CA LEU A 326 10.62 14.16 12.32
C LEU A 326 9.42 13.53 13.04
N LEU A 327 9.53 13.27 14.35
CA LEU A 327 8.42 12.76 15.15
C LEU A 327 7.23 13.74 15.18
N GLU A 328 7.47 15.05 15.16
CA GLU A 328 6.40 16.04 15.04
C GLU A 328 5.62 15.89 13.73
N PHE A 329 6.28 15.60 12.62
CA PHE A 329 5.59 15.32 11.36
C PHE A 329 4.81 14.00 11.40
N ILE A 330 5.38 12.95 11.99
CA ILE A 330 4.67 11.68 12.18
C ILE A 330 3.41 11.89 13.02
N VAL A 331 3.49 12.64 14.11
CA VAL A 331 2.30 13.00 14.91
C VAL A 331 1.32 13.81 14.06
N LYS A 332 1.78 14.81 13.29
CA LYS A 332 0.89 15.57 12.41
C LYS A 332 0.16 14.71 11.39
N MET A 333 0.83 13.72 10.82
CA MET A 333 0.24 12.81 9.83
C MET A 333 -0.70 11.80 10.49
N PHE A 334 -0.33 11.21 11.63
CA PHE A 334 -0.94 9.98 12.15
C PHE A 334 -1.56 10.13 13.55
N TYR A 335 -1.78 11.34 14.05
CA TYR A 335 -2.32 11.58 15.40
C TYR A 335 -3.55 10.71 15.72
N TYR A 336 -4.50 10.62 14.79
CA TYR A 336 -5.70 9.81 15.00
C TYR A 336 -5.48 8.30 14.84
N ASP A 337 -4.46 7.85 14.09
CA ASP A 337 -4.08 6.43 14.11
C ASP A 337 -3.59 6.03 15.51
N PHE A 338 -2.78 6.87 16.17
CA PHE A 338 -2.32 6.61 17.54
C PHE A 338 -3.50 6.50 18.51
N LEU A 339 -4.42 7.47 18.46
CA LEU A 339 -5.55 7.51 19.39
C LEU A 339 -6.56 6.41 19.16
N GLN A 340 -7.07 6.27 17.92
CA GLN A 340 -8.20 5.41 17.63
C GLN A 340 -7.81 3.93 17.53
N LEU A 341 -6.56 3.64 17.18
CA LEU A 341 -6.06 2.26 17.09
C LEU A 341 -5.24 1.85 18.32
N HIS A 342 -5.26 2.70 19.37
CA HIS A 342 -4.65 2.47 20.67
C HIS A 342 -3.14 2.16 20.61
N TYR A 343 -2.40 2.97 19.85
CA TYR A 343 -0.93 2.97 19.86
C TYR A 343 -0.41 4.11 20.72
N GLU A 344 0.74 3.88 21.35
CA GLU A 344 1.42 4.91 22.15
C GLU A 344 1.94 6.03 21.26
N LEU A 345 1.78 7.27 21.71
CA LEU A 345 2.43 8.41 21.07
C LEU A 345 3.95 8.29 21.19
N PRO A 346 4.72 8.81 20.21
CA PRO A 346 6.17 8.79 20.30
C PRO A 346 6.68 9.59 21.51
N PRO A 347 7.88 9.27 22.03
CA PRO A 347 8.49 10.00 23.12
C PRO A 347 8.55 11.52 22.87
N GLY A 348 8.29 12.28 23.92
CA GLY A 348 8.28 13.74 23.88
C GLY A 348 6.94 14.37 23.45
N PHE A 349 5.84 13.61 23.45
CA PHE A 349 4.49 14.09 23.08
C PHE A 349 3.39 13.80 24.09
#